data_AF-A0A9W4CPB6-F1
#
_entry.id   AF-A0A9W4CPB6-F1
#
_cell.length_a   1.000
_cell.length_b   1.000
_cell.length_c   1.000
_cell.angle_alpha   90.00
_cell.angle_beta   90.00
_cell.angle_gamma   90.00
#
_symmetry.space_group_name_H-M   'P 1'
#
loop_
_entity.id
_entity.type
_entity.pdbx_description
1 polymer ?
#
loop_
_entity_poly.entity_id
_entity_poly.type
_entity_poly.pdbx_seq_one_letter_code
_entity_poly.pdbx_strand_id
1 'polypeptide(L)'
;MRTNPLKKWLVIGMIEVFISLFLIAMAPHFLNSNLPMIGFLMWLFVFILLSSSGVYSLLKIGQASQAKKVFISYFPEYKKLKIWDFIELSPTSIQEKIEIYQTLKNDPDCSQLNFSPLDLLQGAKKR
;
A
#
# COMPACT_ATOMS: atom_id res chain seq x y z
N MET A 1 -6.42 -16.84 7.94
CA MET A 1 -6.85 -16.75 6.52
C MET A 1 -6.12 -15.55 5.91
N ARG A 2 -5.17 -15.77 4.99
CA ARG A 2 -4.22 -14.76 4.50
C ARG A 2 -4.92 -13.84 3.48
N THR A 3 -5.26 -12.61 3.88
CA THR A 3 -5.91 -11.65 2.97
C THR A 3 -4.88 -11.06 2.03
N ASN A 4 -5.07 -11.21 0.72
CA ASN A 4 -4.28 -10.53 -0.30
C ASN A 4 -4.34 -9.01 -0.02
N PRO A 5 -3.21 -8.29 0.04
CA PRO A 5 -3.19 -6.86 0.35
C PRO A 5 -4.13 -6.05 -0.54
N LEU A 6 -4.25 -6.40 -1.82
CA LEU A 6 -5.23 -5.82 -2.73
C LEU A 6 -6.68 -5.98 -2.26
N LYS A 7 -7.04 -7.16 -1.73
CA LYS A 7 -8.39 -7.40 -1.19
C LYS A 7 -8.64 -6.57 0.05
N LYS A 8 -7.65 -6.43 0.94
CA LYS A 8 -7.76 -5.58 2.14
C LYS A 8 -8.02 -4.13 1.75
N TRP A 9 -7.24 -3.60 0.80
CA TRP A 9 -7.39 -2.24 0.30
C TRP A 9 -8.75 -2.01 -0.41
N LEU A 10 -9.20 -2.97 -1.22
CA LEU A 10 -10.52 -2.91 -1.84
C LEU A 10 -11.65 -2.89 -0.81
N VAL A 11 -11.56 -3.71 0.24
CA VAL A 11 -12.58 -3.74 1.30
C VAL A 11 -12.61 -2.42 2.06
N ILE A 12 -11.45 -1.86 2.42
CA ILE A 12 -11.36 -0.54 3.07
C ILE A 12 -11.99 0.53 2.17
N GLY A 13 -11.59 0.60 0.90
CA GLY A 13 -12.13 1.58 -0.05
C GLY A 13 -13.65 1.43 -0.25
N MET A 14 -14.18 0.20 -0.31
CA MET A 14 -15.63 -0.01 -0.37
C MET A 14 -16.34 0.52 0.88
N ILE A 15 -15.82 0.22 2.07
CA ILE A 15 -16.38 0.72 3.34
C ILE A 15 -16.39 2.25 3.36
N GLU A 16 -15.28 2.88 2.97
CA GLU A 16 -15.17 4.34 2.89
C GLU A 16 -16.21 4.95 1.94
N VAL A 17 -16.44 4.33 0.77
CA VAL A 17 -17.47 4.76 -0.18
C VAL A 17 -18.87 4.60 0.41
N PHE A 18 -19.18 3.47 1.04
CA PHE A 18 -20.50 3.25 1.66
C PHE A 18 -20.78 4.26 2.78
N ILE A 19 -19.81 4.52 3.65
CA ILE A 19 -19.93 5.54 4.71
C ILE A 19 -20.13 6.91 4.09
N SER A 20 -19.37 7.24 3.05
CA SER A 20 -19.48 8.53 2.34
C SER A 20 -20.85 8.72 1.71
N LEU A 21 -21.38 7.71 1.02
CA LEU A 21 -22.71 7.75 0.42
C LEU A 21 -23.80 7.93 1.48
N PHE A 22 -23.68 7.22 2.60
CA PHE A 22 -24.62 7.34 3.72
C PHE A 22 -24.63 8.76 4.31
N LEU A 23 -23.44 9.33 4.55
CA LEU A 23 -23.31 10.69 5.08
C LEU A 23 -23.81 11.75 4.09
N ILE A 24 -23.49 11.62 2.80
CA ILE A 24 -24.00 12.52 1.75
C ILE A 24 -25.53 12.45 1.67
N ALA A 25 -26.13 11.26 1.80
CA ALA A 25 -27.58 11.12 1.78
C ALA A 25 -28.27 11.77 3.00
N MET A 26 -27.63 11.73 4.17
CA MET A 26 -28.14 12.36 5.41
C MET A 26 -27.90 13.88 5.44
N ALA A 27 -26.81 14.37 4.86
CA ALA A 27 -26.38 15.77 4.97
C ALA A 27 -27.47 16.80 4.60
N PRO A 28 -28.26 16.64 3.52
CA PRO A 28 -29.33 17.57 3.16
C PRO A 28 -30.41 17.73 4.25
N HIS A 29 -30.71 16.67 5.00
CA HIS A 29 -31.70 16.74 6.08
C HIS A 29 -31.24 17.70 7.18
N PHE A 30 -29.96 17.65 7.54
CA PHE A 30 -29.38 18.54 8.54
C PHE A 30 -29.15 19.96 7.99
N LEU A 31 -28.74 20.09 6.73
CA LEU A 31 -28.56 21.40 6.07
C LEU A 31 -29.87 22.22 6.04
N ASN A 32 -31.01 21.55 5.86
CA ASN A 32 -32.33 22.17 5.86
C ASN A 32 -33.01 22.18 7.24
N SER A 33 -32.28 21.90 8.31
CA SER A 33 -32.78 21.87 9.69
C SER A 33 -32.31 23.08 10.50
N ASN A 34 -32.69 23.11 11.78
CA ASN A 34 -32.17 24.09 12.75
C ASN A 34 -30.68 23.87 13.11
N LEU A 35 -30.04 22.82 12.57
CA LEU A 35 -28.65 22.44 12.81
C LEU A 35 -27.86 22.31 11.49
N PRO A 36 -27.79 23.36 10.64
CA PRO A 36 -27.12 23.29 9.35
C PRO A 36 -25.62 22.99 9.47
N MET A 37 -25.00 23.39 10.59
CA MET A 37 -23.59 23.14 10.86
C MET A 37 -23.23 21.65 10.85
N ILE A 38 -24.14 20.78 11.30
CA ILE A 38 -23.93 19.32 11.26
C ILE A 38 -23.88 18.82 9.81
N GLY A 39 -24.75 19.36 8.96
CA GLY A 39 -24.75 19.10 7.51
C GLY A 39 -23.42 19.47 6.84
N PHE A 40 -22.89 20.66 7.16
CA PHE A 40 -21.57 21.09 6.68
C PHE A 40 -20.43 20.20 7.19
N LEU A 41 -20.45 19.82 8.47
CA LEU A 41 -19.45 18.92 9.06
C LEU A 41 -19.46 17.55 8.40
N MET A 42 -20.63 17.00 8.04
CA MET A 42 -20.72 15.75 7.29
C MET A 42 -20.06 15.85 5.91
N TRP A 43 -20.33 16.93 5.16
CA TRP A 43 -19.66 17.18 3.88
C TRP A 43 -18.14 17.31 4.02
N LEU A 44 -17.68 18.07 5.02
CA LEU A 44 -16.25 18.23 5.29
C LEU A 44 -15.59 16.89 5.66
N PHE A 45 -16.26 16.08 6.49
CA PHE A 45 -15.76 14.78 6.91
C PHE A 45 -15.62 13.83 5.72
N VAL A 46 -16.63 13.76 4.85
CA VAL A 46 -16.57 12.96 3.62
C VAL A 46 -15.41 13.42 2.73
N PHE A 47 -15.24 14.73 2.55
CA PHE A 47 -14.13 15.27 1.77
C PHE A 47 -12.76 14.87 2.34
N ILE A 48 -12.56 14.99 3.66
CA ILE A 48 -11.31 14.63 4.34
C ILE A 48 -11.06 13.12 4.20
N LEU A 49 -12.08 12.30 4.40
CA LEU A 49 -11.97 10.84 4.36
C LEU A 49 -11.56 10.36 2.96
N LEU A 50 -12.24 10.82 1.92
CA LEU A 50 -11.90 10.46 0.53
C LEU A 50 -10.55 11.03 0.09
N SER A 51 -10.22 12.27 0.48
CA SER A 51 -8.95 12.90 0.11
C SER A 51 -7.76 12.21 0.77
N SER A 52 -7.85 11.89 2.07
CA SER A 52 -6.78 11.22 2.81
C SER A 52 -6.53 9.81 2.27
N SER A 53 -7.58 9.05 1.96
CA SER A 53 -7.49 7.73 1.34
C SER A 53 -6.85 7.78 -0.06
N GLY A 54 -7.23 8.77 -0.88
CA GLY A 54 -6.62 9.02 -2.18
C GLY A 54 -5.13 9.33 -2.10
N VAL A 55 -4.75 10.26 -1.21
CA VAL A 55 -3.34 10.62 -0.99
C VAL A 55 -2.53 9.42 -0.49
N TYR A 56 -3.06 8.66 0.47
CA TYR A 56 -2.41 7.46 0.99
C TYR A 56 -2.17 6.41 -0.09
N SER A 57 -3.17 6.18 -0.95
CA SER A 57 -3.08 5.27 -2.10
C SER A 57 -1.98 5.71 -3.08
N LEU A 58 -1.94 6.99 -3.43
CA LEU A 58 -0.92 7.54 -4.33
C LEU A 58 0.49 7.40 -3.75
N LEU A 59 0.67 7.69 -2.46
CA LEU A 59 1.96 7.52 -1.79
C LEU A 59 2.42 6.06 -1.81
N LYS A 60 1.52 5.11 -1.56
CA LYS A 60 1.84 3.68 -1.60
C LYS A 60 2.21 3.20 -3.00
N ILE A 61 1.50 3.65 -4.03
CA ILE A 61 1.85 3.35 -5.43
C ILE A 61 3.22 3.98 -5.78
N GLY A 62 3.48 5.21 -5.33
CA GLY A 62 4.76 5.89 -5.53
C GLY A 62 5.91 5.13 -4.88
N GLN A 63 5.75 4.71 -3.62
CA GLN A 63 6.73 3.89 -2.90
C GLN A 63 6.95 2.54 -3.58
N ALA A 64 5.90 1.85 -4.01
CA ALA A 64 5.99 0.58 -4.72
C ALA A 64 6.73 0.71 -6.07
N SER A 65 6.48 1.81 -6.79
CA SER A 65 7.16 2.12 -8.05
C SER A 65 8.65 2.37 -7.82
N GLN A 66 9.01 3.14 -6.80
CA GLN A 66 10.41 3.36 -6.42
C GLN A 66 11.08 2.06 -5.94
N ALA A 67 10.41 1.28 -5.11
CA ALA A 67 10.90 0.00 -4.61
C ALA A 67 11.15 -0.99 -5.76
N LYS A 68 10.24 -1.05 -6.74
CA LYS A 68 10.43 -1.82 -7.98
C LYS A 68 11.64 -1.35 -8.78
N LYS A 69 11.84 -0.03 -8.92
CA LYS A 69 13.01 0.52 -9.63
C LYS A 69 14.31 0.10 -8.96
N VAL A 70 14.40 0.20 -7.63
CA VAL A 70 15.55 -0.26 -6.85
C VAL A 70 15.76 -1.76 -7.04
N PHE A 71 14.71 -2.58 -6.94
CA PHE A 71 14.86 -4.02 -7.12
C PHE A 71 15.37 -4.39 -8.52
N ILE A 72 14.82 -3.76 -9.58
CA ILE A 72 15.22 -4.02 -10.97
C ILE A 72 16.64 -3.54 -11.27
N SER A 73 17.15 -2.50 -10.59
CA SER A 73 18.53 -2.07 -10.82
C SER A 73 19.56 -3.10 -10.36
N TYR A 74 19.22 -3.92 -9.35
CA TYR A 74 20.09 -5.00 -8.88
C TYR A 74 19.78 -6.35 -9.54
N PHE A 75 18.52 -6.61 -9.92
CA PHE A 75 18.09 -7.86 -10.55
C PHE A 75 17.27 -7.61 -11.83
N PRO A 76 17.93 -7.25 -12.94
CA PRO A 76 17.25 -6.85 -14.19
C PRO A 76 16.42 -7.98 -14.81
N GLU A 77 16.75 -9.25 -14.54
CA GLU A 77 16.01 -10.42 -15.02
C GLU A 77 14.53 -10.45 -14.55
N TYR A 78 14.20 -9.75 -13.46
CA TYR A 78 12.84 -9.69 -12.91
C TYR A 78 12.03 -8.46 -13.35
N LYS A 79 12.42 -7.79 -14.44
CA LYS A 79 11.70 -6.59 -14.96
C LYS A 79 10.20 -6.81 -15.21
N LYS A 80 9.78 -8.06 -15.46
CA LYS A 80 8.39 -8.46 -15.70
C LYS A 80 7.49 -8.43 -14.45
N LEU A 81 8.06 -8.31 -13.24
CA LEU A 81 7.28 -8.23 -12.00
C LEU A 81 6.34 -7.02 -12.00
N LYS A 82 5.15 -7.17 -11.42
CA LYS A 82 4.14 -6.11 -11.40
C LYS A 82 4.40 -5.18 -10.22
N ILE A 83 4.00 -3.91 -10.32
CA ILE A 83 4.12 -2.95 -9.21
C ILE A 83 3.38 -3.45 -7.95
N TRP A 84 2.30 -4.21 -8.14
CA TRP A 84 1.52 -4.83 -7.08
C TRP A 84 2.33 -5.78 -6.19
N ASP A 85 3.39 -6.40 -6.73
CA ASP A 85 4.29 -7.26 -5.94
C ASP A 85 5.14 -6.46 -4.94
N PHE A 86 5.16 -5.13 -5.09
CA PHE A 86 5.94 -4.19 -4.29
C PHE A 86 5.06 -3.26 -3.43
N ILE A 87 3.73 -3.42 -3.42
CA ILE A 87 2.81 -2.43 -2.84
C ILE A 87 2.94 -2.23 -1.33
N GLU A 88 3.50 -3.20 -0.63
CA GLU A 88 3.75 -3.15 0.81
C GLU A 88 5.23 -2.89 1.15
N LEU A 89 6.09 -2.76 0.14
CA LEU A 89 7.52 -2.59 0.32
C LEU A 89 7.90 -1.10 0.24
N SER A 90 8.69 -0.65 1.22
CA SER A 90 9.37 0.64 1.12
C SER A 90 10.66 0.47 0.28
N PRO A 91 11.09 1.52 -0.44
CA PRO A 91 12.37 1.50 -1.15
C PRO A 91 13.56 1.19 -0.24
N THR A 92 13.58 1.76 0.97
CA THR A 92 14.63 1.53 1.98
C THR A 92 14.67 0.08 2.44
N SER A 93 13.51 -0.53 2.71
CA SER A 93 13.43 -1.92 3.15
C SER A 93 13.91 -2.87 2.05
N ILE A 94 13.65 -2.57 0.77
CA ILE A 94 14.21 -3.35 -0.33
C ILE A 94 15.72 -3.20 -0.38
N GLN A 95 16.24 -1.99 -0.24
CA GLN A 95 17.67 -1.73 -0.29
C GLN A 95 18.43 -2.47 0.81
N GLU A 96 17.94 -2.41 2.06
CA GLU A 96 18.50 -3.17 3.20
C GLU A 96 18.46 -4.68 2.93
N LYS A 97 17.35 -5.20 2.41
CA LYS A 97 17.24 -6.64 2.08
C LYS A 97 18.19 -7.06 0.97
N ILE A 98 18.43 -6.20 -0.02
CA ILE A 98 19.40 -6.45 -1.09
C ILE A 98 20.82 -6.50 -0.53
N GLU A 99 21.16 -5.57 0.37
CA GLU A 99 22.48 -5.54 1.01
C GLU A 99 22.74 -6.79 1.86
N ILE A 100 21.73 -7.22 2.64
CA ILE A 100 21.79 -8.48 3.39
C ILE A 100 21.94 -9.67 2.44
N TYR A 101 21.18 -9.70 1.34
CA TYR A 101 21.27 -10.76 0.34
C TYR A 101 22.66 -10.85 -0.29
N GLN A 102 23.27 -9.72 -0.62
CA GLN A 102 24.63 -9.67 -1.18
C GLN A 102 25.67 -10.14 -0.17
N THR A 103 25.54 -9.72 1.09
CA THR A 103 26.43 -10.16 2.18
C THR A 103 26.35 -11.67 2.38
N LEU A 104 25.14 -12.23 2.46
CA LEU A 104 24.91 -13.67 2.64
C LEU A 104 25.38 -14.50 1.45
N LYS A 105 25.23 -13.98 0.23
CA LYS A 105 25.69 -14.67 -0.99
C LYS A 105 27.21 -14.74 -1.08
N ASN A 106 27.90 -13.74 -0.54
CA ASN A 106 29.37 -13.68 -0.54
C ASN A 106 30.00 -14.44 0.63
N ASP A 107 29.18 -14.97 1.55
CA ASP A 107 29.64 -15.75 2.69
C ASP A 107 29.81 -17.24 2.29
N PRO A 108 31.03 -17.81 2.37
CA PRO A 108 31.30 -19.19 2.00
C PRO A 108 30.53 -20.22 2.83
N ASP A 109 30.14 -19.89 4.07
CA ASP A 109 29.36 -20.80 4.93
C ASP A 109 27.87 -20.81 4.56
N CYS A 110 27.36 -19.70 4.02
CA CYS A 110 25.96 -19.56 3.58
C CYS A 110 25.72 -19.92 2.11
N SER A 111 26.78 -20.22 1.35
CA SER A 111 26.72 -20.53 -0.09
C SER A 111 25.84 -21.73 -0.45
N GLN A 112 25.51 -22.59 0.53
CA GLN A 112 24.62 -23.74 0.35
C GLN A 112 23.12 -23.39 0.46
N LEU A 113 22.79 -22.20 0.99
CA LEU A 113 21.41 -21.73 1.06
C LEU A 113 21.05 -21.11 -0.29
N ASN A 114 20.34 -21.88 -1.12
CA ASN A 114 19.80 -21.44 -2.42
C ASN A 114 18.75 -20.32 -2.27
N PHE A 115 19.18 -19.11 -1.89
CA PHE A 115 18.30 -17.95 -1.76
C PHE A 115 17.99 -17.34 -3.13
N SER A 116 16.71 -17.25 -3.46
CA SER A 116 16.27 -16.55 -4.67
C SER A 116 16.09 -15.06 -4.37
N PRO A 117 16.45 -14.15 -5.31
CA PRO A 117 16.11 -12.72 -5.18
C PRO A 117 14.61 -12.45 -4.96
N LEU A 118 13.74 -13.36 -5.39
CA LEU A 118 12.30 -13.29 -5.15
C LEU A 118 11.92 -13.43 -3.66
N ASP A 119 12.77 -14.06 -2.85
CA ASP A 119 12.53 -14.23 -1.41
C ASP A 119 12.59 -12.89 -0.66
N LEU A 120 13.30 -11.90 -1.22
CA LEU A 120 13.36 -10.54 -0.70
C LEU A 120 11.99 -9.85 -0.73
N LEU A 121 11.18 -10.20 -1.73
CA LEU A 121 9.79 -9.75 -1.89
C LEU A 121 8.85 -10.52 -0.96
N GLN A 122 9.16 -11.80 -0.66
CA GLN A 122 8.34 -12.64 0.21
C GLN A 122 8.48 -12.30 1.71
N GLY A 123 9.62 -11.76 2.14
CA GLY A 123 9.83 -11.36 3.54
C GLY A 123 8.89 -10.26 4.04
N ALA A 124 8.22 -9.50 3.17
CA ALA A 124 7.14 -8.58 3.56
C ALA A 124 5.75 -9.24 3.58
N LYS A 125 5.61 -10.41 2.96
CA LYS A 125 4.38 -11.19 2.86
C LYS A 125 4.11 -12.05 4.10
N LYS A 126 5.03 -12.03 5.08
CA LYS A 126 5.07 -12.84 6.30
C LYS A 126 5.10 -11.92 7.54
N ARG A 127 4.08 -11.10 7.73
CA ARG A 127 3.72 -10.50 9.03
C ARG A 127 2.26 -10.07 8.99
#